data_AF-A0A7V5HYT4-F1
#
_entry.id   AF-A0A7V5HYT4-F1
#
_cell.length_a   1.000
_cell.length_b   1.000
_cell.length_c   1.000
_cell.angle_alpha   90.00
_cell.angle_beta   90.00
_cell.angle_gamma   90.00
#
_symmetry.space_group_name_H-M   'P 1'
#
loop_
_entity.id
_entity.type
_entity.pdbx_description
1 polymer ?
#
loop_
_entity_poly.entity_id
_entity_poly.type
_entity_poly.pdbx_seq_one_letter_code
_entity_poly.pdbx_strand_id
1 'polypeptide(L)'
;MRIAHNITALNAWRQLNLVNDQLGKSVERISSGYRINRAGDDPAGLVISENLRAQIVGMDQALRNTQDGISMIQTAEGALTEIHSLLDSMRSLALHAANTAATTPEAIAADQEQLDSAIESIERIATTTAFAGKNLLDGTAGKQAEIKNANYVTDVDVGDASVEGIVYVTVNI
;
A
#
# COMPACT_ATOMS: atom_id res chain seq x y z
N MET A 1 61.72 -23.11 42.28
CA MET A 1 61.31 -21.80 41.74
C MET A 1 62.30 -21.41 40.64
N ARG A 2 61.94 -21.56 39.36
CA ARG A 2 62.81 -21.18 38.23
C ARG A 2 62.63 -19.69 37.93
N ILE A 3 63.73 -18.94 37.93
CA ILE A 3 63.79 -17.47 37.77
C ILE A 3 63.37 -17.01 36.35
N ALA A 4 63.31 -17.93 35.36
CA ALA A 4 63.04 -17.58 33.97
C ALA A 4 61.54 -17.31 33.63
N HIS A 5 60.59 -17.80 34.44
CA HIS A 5 59.16 -17.59 34.17
C HIS A 5 58.43 -17.20 35.46
N ASN A 6 57.94 -15.97 35.51
CA ASN A 6 57.11 -15.48 36.60
C ASN A 6 55.65 -15.89 36.39
N ILE A 7 55.31 -17.10 36.83
CA ILE A 7 53.99 -17.72 36.61
C ILE A 7 52.87 -16.94 37.31
N THR A 8 53.13 -16.34 38.48
CA THR A 8 52.14 -15.54 39.21
C THR A 8 51.84 -14.23 38.48
N ALA A 9 52.87 -13.54 37.96
CA ALA A 9 52.68 -12.36 37.12
C ALA A 9 51.97 -12.69 35.80
N LEU A 10 52.30 -13.82 35.16
CA LEU A 10 51.62 -14.30 33.93
C LEU A 10 50.13 -14.58 34.16
N ASN A 11 49.77 -15.19 35.29
CA ASN A 11 48.36 -15.41 35.64
C ASN A 11 47.63 -14.10 35.96
N ALA A 12 48.27 -13.18 36.68
CA ALA A 12 47.70 -11.85 36.94
C ALA A 12 47.48 -11.06 35.64
N TRP A 13 48.42 -11.14 34.68
CA TRP A 13 48.29 -10.52 33.37
C TRP A 13 47.18 -11.16 32.53
N ARG A 14 47.03 -12.49 32.54
CA ARG A 14 45.90 -13.18 31.89
C ARG A 14 44.55 -12.74 32.47
N GLN A 15 44.45 -12.63 33.79
CA GLN A 15 43.22 -12.16 34.45
C GLN A 15 42.92 -10.70 34.13
N LEU A 16 43.94 -9.84 34.08
CA LEU A 16 43.78 -8.43 33.70
C LEU A 16 43.26 -8.31 32.26
N ASN A 17 43.78 -9.11 31.32
CA ASN A 17 43.27 -9.13 29.95
C ASN A 17 41.79 -9.55 29.89
N LEU A 18 41.39 -10.60 30.62
CA LEU A 18 39.99 -11.03 30.69
C LEU A 18 39.07 -9.92 31.26
N VAL A 19 39.51 -9.22 32.30
CA VAL A 19 38.77 -8.09 32.88
C VAL A 19 38.69 -6.92 31.89
N ASN A 20 39.77 -6.62 31.19
CA ASN A 20 39.80 -5.56 30.18
C ASN A 20 38.85 -5.86 29.01
N ASP A 21 38.79 -7.11 28.55
CA ASP A 21 37.85 -7.55 27.51
C ASP A 21 36.39 -7.44 27.98
N GLN A 22 36.11 -7.83 29.22
CA GLN A 22 34.76 -7.71 29.80
C GLN A 22 34.33 -6.25 30.03
N LEU A 23 35.28 -5.39 30.41
CA LEU A 23 35.07 -3.96 30.52
C LEU A 23 34.77 -3.36 29.15
N GLY A 24 35.55 -3.71 28.12
CA GLY A 24 35.33 -3.30 26.73
C GLY A 24 33.92 -3.65 26.24
N LYS A 25 33.45 -4.89 26.48
CA LYS A 25 32.08 -5.30 26.14
C LYS A 25 31.01 -4.52 26.90
N SER A 26 31.25 -4.21 28.18
CA SER A 26 30.30 -3.43 28.99
C SER A 26 30.19 -1.99 28.48
N VAL A 27 31.31 -1.39 28.11
CA VAL A 27 31.35 -0.05 27.49
C VAL A 27 30.65 -0.06 26.13
N GLU A 28 30.85 -1.09 25.30
CA GLU A 28 30.15 -1.26 24.02
C GLU A 28 28.63 -1.34 24.20
N ARG A 29 28.14 -2.10 25.20
CA ARG A 29 26.71 -2.16 25.55
C ARG A 29 26.16 -0.83 26.07
N ILE A 30 26.92 -0.11 26.90
CA ILE A 30 26.51 1.21 27.39
C ILE A 30 26.45 2.23 26.25
N SER A 31 27.44 2.23 25.35
CA SER A 31 27.53 3.18 24.24
C SER A 31 26.47 2.96 23.16
N SER A 32 26.04 1.71 22.96
CA SER A 32 25.00 1.35 21.99
C SER A 32 23.59 1.33 22.58
N GLY A 33 23.46 1.19 23.90
CA GLY A 33 22.18 0.97 24.58
C GLY A 33 21.58 -0.42 24.35
N TYR A 34 22.22 -1.29 23.55
CA TYR A 34 21.74 -2.64 23.26
C TYR A 34 22.43 -3.67 24.15
N ARG A 35 21.64 -4.64 24.62
CA ARG A 35 22.14 -5.79 25.39
C ARG A 35 22.96 -6.75 24.53
N ILE A 36 22.59 -6.92 23.26
CA ILE A 36 23.22 -7.84 22.30
C ILE A 36 23.81 -7.01 21.15
N ASN A 37 25.13 -6.87 21.12
CA ASN A 37 25.84 -6.11 20.06
C ASN A 37 26.59 -7.00 19.07
N ARG A 38 26.85 -8.26 19.43
CA ARG A 38 27.63 -9.20 18.61
C ARG A 38 26.90 -10.53 18.50
N ALA A 39 26.92 -11.11 17.30
CA ALA A 39 26.37 -12.44 17.04
C ALA A 39 27.01 -13.55 17.90
N GLY A 40 28.23 -13.32 18.41
CA GLY A 40 28.92 -14.27 19.27
C GLY A 40 28.50 -14.28 20.75
N ASP A 41 27.73 -13.30 21.23
CA ASP A 41 27.29 -13.21 22.64
C ASP A 41 25.91 -13.88 22.82
N ASP A 42 24.99 -13.67 21.88
CA ASP A 42 23.70 -14.35 21.79
C ASP A 42 23.21 -14.38 20.32
N PRO A 43 23.52 -15.45 19.56
CA PRO A 43 23.14 -15.54 18.15
C PRO A 43 21.62 -15.67 17.96
N ALA A 44 20.92 -16.35 18.88
CA ALA A 44 19.47 -16.54 18.79
C ALA A 44 18.72 -15.23 19.09
N GLY A 45 19.12 -14.51 20.15
CA GLY A 45 18.57 -13.22 20.50
C GLY A 45 18.84 -12.16 19.44
N LEU A 46 20.03 -12.18 18.80
CA LEU A 46 20.33 -11.29 17.69
C LEU A 46 19.40 -11.56 16.48
N VAL A 47 19.22 -12.82 16.08
CA VAL A 47 18.35 -13.19 14.95
C VAL A 47 16.90 -12.76 15.19
N ILE A 48 16.36 -12.98 16.39
CA ILE A 48 15.00 -12.53 16.73
C ILE A 48 14.91 -11.01 16.68
N SER A 49 15.88 -10.29 17.25
CA SER A 49 15.89 -8.83 17.25
C SER A 49 15.97 -8.24 15.85
N GLU A 50 16.73 -8.87 14.94
CA GLU A 50 16.85 -8.44 13.55
C GLU A 50 15.60 -8.79 12.75
N ASN A 51 14.96 -9.92 13.03
CA ASN A 51 13.67 -10.25 12.44
C ASN A 51 12.59 -9.24 12.85
N LEU A 52 12.54 -8.87 14.13
CA LEU A 52 11.63 -7.82 14.62
C LEU A 52 11.96 -6.45 14.01
N ARG A 53 13.25 -6.11 13.86
CA ARG A 53 13.66 -4.87 13.18
C ARG A 53 13.19 -4.87 11.71
N ALA A 54 13.35 -5.99 11.00
CA ALA A 54 12.88 -6.14 9.64
C ALA A 54 11.34 -6.03 9.56
N GLN A 55 10.61 -6.62 10.51
CA GLN A 55 9.16 -6.46 10.61
C GLN A 55 8.76 -5.00 10.84
N ILE A 56 9.43 -4.28 11.74
CA ILE A 56 9.16 -2.85 12.00
C ILE A 56 9.37 -2.03 10.72
N VAL A 57 10.48 -2.24 10.01
CA VAL A 57 10.73 -1.55 8.74
C VAL A 57 9.67 -1.91 7.68
N GLY A 58 9.25 -3.17 7.64
CA GLY A 58 8.14 -3.62 6.79
C GLY A 58 6.82 -2.95 7.14
N MET A 59 6.48 -2.85 8.43
CA MET A 59 5.28 -2.19 8.93
C MET A 59 5.31 -0.69 8.64
N ASP A 60 6.45 -0.01 8.83
CA ASP A 60 6.59 1.40 8.50
C ASP A 60 6.34 1.67 7.01
N GLN A 61 6.79 0.76 6.14
CA GLN A 61 6.48 0.86 4.71
C GLN A 61 5.01 0.55 4.43
N ALA A 62 4.44 -0.46 5.08
CA ALA A 62 3.02 -0.78 4.95
C ALA A 62 2.14 0.41 5.37
N LEU A 63 2.47 1.09 6.47
CA LEU A 63 1.79 2.29 6.92
C LEU A 63 1.84 3.42 5.88
N ARG A 64 3.01 3.66 5.29
CA ARG A 64 3.14 4.63 4.18
C ARG A 64 2.26 4.24 3.00
N ASN A 65 2.28 2.98 2.59
CA ASN A 65 1.44 2.48 1.50
C ASN A 65 -0.05 2.62 1.81
N THR A 66 -0.47 2.34 3.05
CA THR A 66 -1.86 2.54 3.50
C THR A 66 -2.24 4.02 3.45
N GLN A 67 -1.35 4.91 3.87
CA GLN A 67 -1.60 6.35 3.82
C GLN A 67 -1.79 6.85 2.37
N ASP A 68 -0.96 6.38 1.45
CA ASP A 68 -1.11 6.66 0.01
C ASP A 68 -2.44 6.10 -0.53
N GLY A 69 -2.83 4.90 -0.09
CA GLY A 69 -4.13 4.31 -0.40
C GLY A 69 -5.31 5.14 0.12
N ILE A 70 -5.22 5.67 1.34
CA ILE A 70 -6.24 6.59 1.89
C ILE A 70 -6.33 7.84 1.03
N SER A 71 -5.21 8.46 0.67
CA SER A 71 -5.20 9.66 -0.17
C SER A 71 -5.77 9.40 -1.58
N MET A 72 -5.52 8.21 -2.14
CA MET A 72 -6.13 7.78 -3.39
C MET A 72 -7.65 7.66 -3.26
N ILE A 73 -8.14 7.00 -2.21
CA ILE A 73 -9.58 6.84 -1.94
C ILE A 73 -10.25 8.20 -1.74
N GLN A 74 -9.64 9.12 -0.99
CA GLN A 74 -10.18 10.48 -0.78
C GLN A 74 -10.31 11.25 -2.09
N THR A 75 -9.34 11.10 -3.00
CA THR A 75 -9.40 11.73 -4.32
C THR A 75 -10.56 11.15 -5.15
N ALA A 76 -10.74 9.82 -5.11
CA ALA A 76 -11.86 9.16 -5.76
C ALA A 76 -13.21 9.57 -5.15
N GLU A 77 -13.31 9.64 -3.82
CA GLU A 77 -14.52 10.05 -3.10
C GLU A 77 -14.92 11.49 -3.42
N GLY A 78 -13.97 12.41 -3.49
CA GLY A 78 -14.21 13.79 -3.92
C GLY A 78 -14.80 13.88 -5.33
N ALA A 79 -14.22 13.11 -6.28
CA ALA A 79 -14.73 13.05 -7.64
C ALA A 79 -16.12 12.38 -7.74
N LEU A 80 -16.36 11.30 -6.97
CA LEU A 80 -17.67 10.64 -6.91
C LEU A 80 -18.74 11.52 -6.26
N THR A 81 -18.37 12.38 -5.32
CA THR A 81 -19.28 13.36 -4.72
C THR A 81 -19.79 14.35 -5.78
N GLU A 82 -18.92 14.80 -6.66
CA GLU A 82 -19.31 15.67 -7.78
C GLU A 82 -20.23 14.94 -8.77
N ILE A 83 -19.89 13.69 -9.13
CA ILE A 83 -20.75 12.85 -9.97
C ILE A 83 -22.12 12.65 -9.32
N HIS A 84 -22.19 12.43 -8.01
CA HIS A 84 -23.45 12.26 -7.30
C HIS A 84 -24.31 13.54 -7.39
N SER A 85 -23.72 14.72 -7.21
CA SER A 85 -24.44 15.99 -7.37
C SER A 85 -24.99 16.16 -8.78
N LEU A 86 -24.21 15.79 -9.81
CA LEU A 86 -24.66 15.84 -11.20
C LEU A 86 -25.84 14.87 -11.45
N LEU A 87 -25.76 13.65 -10.91
CA LEU A 87 -26.86 12.67 -11.01
C LEU A 87 -28.14 13.15 -10.31
N ASP A 88 -28.03 13.83 -9.18
CA ASP A 88 -29.19 14.42 -8.50
C ASP A 88 -29.82 15.54 -9.34
N SER A 89 -29.01 16.40 -9.97
CA SER A 89 -29.49 17.38 -10.95
C SER A 89 -30.18 16.67 -12.12
N MET A 90 -29.55 15.68 -12.76
CA MET A 90 -30.14 14.92 -13.86
C MET A 90 -31.50 14.31 -13.48
N ARG A 91 -31.63 13.78 -12.26
CA ARG A 91 -32.90 13.28 -11.74
C ARG A 91 -33.95 14.38 -11.61
N SER A 92 -33.56 15.55 -11.13
CA SER A 92 -34.46 16.72 -11.02
C SER A 92 -34.94 17.17 -12.40
N LEU A 93 -34.05 17.24 -13.40
CA LEU A 93 -34.40 17.56 -14.78
C LEU A 93 -35.34 16.52 -15.38
N ALA A 94 -35.08 15.23 -15.17
CA ALA A 94 -35.97 14.16 -15.64
C ALA A 94 -37.38 14.25 -15.03
N LEU A 95 -37.49 14.62 -13.74
CA LEU A 95 -38.79 14.85 -13.09
C LEU A 95 -39.49 16.11 -13.62
N HIS A 96 -38.72 17.16 -13.96
CA HIS A 96 -39.26 18.38 -14.55
C HIS A 96 -39.81 18.12 -15.97
N ALA A 97 -39.06 17.39 -16.79
CA ALA A 97 -39.47 16.98 -18.13
C ALA A 97 -40.71 16.05 -18.11
N ALA A 98 -40.85 15.21 -17.07
CA ALA A 98 -42.01 14.35 -16.90
C ALA A 98 -43.30 15.09 -16.46
N ASN A 99 -43.22 16.37 -16.07
CA ASN A 99 -44.38 17.15 -15.65
C ASN A 99 -45.17 17.70 -16.85
N THR A 100 -46.09 16.89 -17.39
CA THR A 100 -46.88 17.23 -18.57
C THR A 100 -47.81 18.44 -18.41
N ALA A 101 -48.03 18.95 -17.20
CA ALA A 101 -48.94 20.07 -16.94
C ALA A 101 -48.24 21.44 -16.97
N ALA A 102 -46.93 21.50 -16.74
CA ALA A 102 -46.17 22.74 -16.60
C ALA A 102 -45.07 22.94 -17.64
N THR A 103 -44.73 21.90 -18.42
CA THR A 103 -43.53 21.90 -19.26
C THR A 103 -43.89 22.08 -20.74
N THR A 104 -43.27 23.05 -21.41
CA THR A 104 -43.43 23.28 -22.85
C THR A 104 -42.43 22.44 -23.66
N PRO A 105 -42.67 22.20 -24.95
CA PRO A 105 -41.72 21.50 -25.82
C PRO A 105 -40.32 22.14 -25.84
N GLU A 106 -40.24 23.47 -25.77
CA GLU A 106 -38.98 24.22 -25.69
C GLU A 106 -38.26 24.00 -24.36
N ALA A 107 -39.01 23.91 -23.24
CA ALA A 107 -38.44 23.61 -21.93
C ALA A 107 -37.88 22.17 -21.88
N ILE A 108 -38.60 21.19 -22.45
CA ILE A 108 -38.11 19.80 -22.55
C ILE A 108 -36.83 19.73 -23.39
N ALA A 109 -36.75 20.49 -24.50
CA ALA A 109 -35.54 20.54 -25.31
C ALA A 109 -34.34 21.14 -24.55
N ALA A 110 -34.56 22.19 -23.76
CA ALA A 110 -33.53 22.80 -22.92
C ALA A 110 -33.09 21.86 -21.77
N ASP A 111 -34.02 21.13 -21.15
CA ASP A 111 -33.70 20.11 -20.14
C ASP A 111 -32.84 18.99 -20.74
N GLN A 112 -33.13 18.57 -21.97
CA GLN A 112 -32.33 17.56 -22.66
C GLN A 112 -30.90 18.04 -22.93
N GLU A 113 -30.72 19.29 -23.37
CA GLU A 113 -29.38 19.86 -23.58
C GLU A 113 -28.57 19.93 -22.27
N GLN A 114 -29.22 20.28 -21.16
CA GLN A 114 -28.58 20.24 -19.85
C GLN A 114 -28.25 18.82 -19.37
N LEU A 115 -29.12 17.84 -19.63
CA LEU A 115 -28.83 16.42 -19.36
C LEU A 115 -27.60 15.95 -20.15
N ASP A 116 -27.51 16.29 -21.43
CA ASP A 116 -26.39 15.92 -22.28
C ASP A 116 -25.07 16.53 -21.76
N SER A 117 -25.10 17.81 -21.35
CA SER A 117 -23.94 18.48 -20.73
C SER A 117 -23.53 17.88 -19.38
N ALA A 118 -24.50 17.45 -18.58
CA ALA A 118 -24.24 16.74 -17.32
C ALA A 118 -23.57 15.38 -17.58
N ILE A 119 -23.99 14.64 -18.60
CA ILE A 119 -23.37 13.37 -19.01
C ILE A 119 -21.92 13.60 -19.45
N GLU A 120 -21.67 14.60 -20.31
CA GLU A 120 -20.31 14.95 -20.75
C GLU A 120 -19.42 15.32 -19.56
N SER A 121 -19.97 16.05 -18.58
CA SER A 121 -19.25 16.40 -17.35
C SER A 121 -18.90 15.18 -16.51
N ILE A 122 -19.81 14.21 -16.37
CA ILE A 122 -19.55 12.94 -15.68
C ILE A 122 -18.43 12.17 -16.38
N GLU A 123 -18.48 12.05 -17.71
CA GLU A 123 -17.45 11.36 -18.49
C GLU A 123 -16.07 12.04 -18.36
N ARG A 124 -16.05 13.37 -18.36
CA ARG A 124 -14.83 14.15 -18.10
C ARG A 124 -14.29 13.91 -16.69
N ILE A 125 -15.14 13.90 -15.65
CA ILE A 125 -14.69 13.62 -14.27
C ILE A 125 -14.13 12.20 -14.19
N ALA A 126 -14.78 11.22 -14.82
CA ALA A 126 -14.34 9.84 -14.82
C ALA A 126 -12.95 9.66 -15.48
N THR A 127 -12.70 10.34 -16.59
CA THR A 127 -11.45 10.24 -17.36
C THR A 127 -10.30 11.10 -16.81
N THR A 128 -10.61 12.21 -16.13
CA THR A 128 -9.58 13.13 -15.60
C THR A 128 -9.19 12.86 -14.15
N THR A 129 -10.00 12.11 -13.40
CA THR A 129 -9.68 11.75 -12.00
C THR A 129 -8.56 10.74 -11.95
N ALA A 130 -7.36 11.20 -11.59
CA ALA A 130 -6.16 10.39 -11.49
C ALA A 130 -5.39 10.62 -10.20
N PHE A 131 -4.74 9.58 -9.70
CA PHE A 131 -3.81 9.64 -8.57
C PHE A 131 -2.48 9.00 -8.97
N ALA A 132 -1.38 9.71 -8.73
CA ALA A 132 -0.03 9.27 -9.10
C ALA A 132 0.08 8.78 -10.57
N GLY A 133 -0.66 9.42 -11.49
CA GLY A 133 -0.68 9.08 -12.93
C GLY A 133 -1.56 7.89 -13.32
N LYS A 134 -2.34 7.33 -12.39
CA LYS A 134 -3.32 6.26 -12.66
C LYS A 134 -4.73 6.82 -12.59
N ASN A 135 -5.52 6.58 -13.63
CA ASN A 135 -6.94 6.92 -13.63
C ASN A 135 -7.68 6.03 -12.62
N LEU A 136 -8.67 6.60 -11.93
CA LEU A 136 -9.37 5.91 -10.84
C LEU A 136 -10.80 5.49 -11.22
N LEU A 137 -11.46 6.22 -12.12
CA LEU A 137 -12.91 6.13 -12.34
C LEU A 137 -13.30 5.73 -13.78
N ASP A 138 -12.33 5.49 -14.66
CA ASP A 138 -12.54 5.11 -16.07
C ASP A 138 -12.71 3.59 -16.28
N GLY A 139 -12.76 2.80 -15.20
CA GLY A 139 -12.83 1.34 -15.23
C GLY A 139 -11.49 0.64 -15.50
N THR A 140 -10.43 1.37 -15.86
CA THR A 140 -9.10 0.79 -16.13
C THR A 140 -8.33 0.44 -14.85
N ALA A 141 -8.72 1.03 -13.71
CA ALA A 141 -8.16 0.74 -12.39
C ALA A 141 -8.41 -0.70 -11.90
N GLY A 142 -9.33 -1.44 -12.55
CA GLY A 142 -9.62 -2.84 -12.27
C GLY A 142 -8.55 -3.82 -12.76
N LYS A 143 -8.73 -5.11 -12.47
CA LYS A 143 -7.89 -6.19 -13.01
C LYS A 143 -8.13 -6.29 -14.53
N GLN A 144 -7.14 -5.89 -15.33
CA GLN A 144 -7.18 -6.10 -16.77
C GLN A 144 -6.51 -7.44 -17.10
N ALA A 145 -7.29 -8.40 -17.57
CA ALA A 145 -6.79 -9.64 -18.15
C ALA A 145 -6.69 -9.46 -19.67
N GLU A 146 -5.48 -9.41 -20.20
CA GLU A 146 -5.24 -9.33 -21.65
C GLU A 146 -5.05 -10.75 -22.21
N ILE A 147 -5.99 -11.22 -23.05
CA ILE A 147 -5.86 -12.50 -23.74
C ILE A 147 -4.97 -12.31 -24.97
N LYS A 148 -3.71 -12.71 -24.87
CA LYS A 148 -2.72 -12.59 -25.96
C LYS A 148 -2.89 -13.62 -27.07
N ASN A 149 -3.63 -14.71 -26.84
CA ASN A 149 -3.94 -15.71 -27.85
C ASN A 149 -5.24 -16.46 -27.50
N ALA A 150 -6.29 -16.27 -28.31
CA ALA A 150 -7.62 -16.83 -28.07
C ALA A 150 -7.71 -18.36 -28.26
N ASN A 151 -6.68 -19.01 -28.84
CA ASN A 151 -6.73 -20.44 -29.15
C ASN A 151 -6.51 -21.37 -27.95
N TYR A 152 -6.11 -20.83 -26.79
CA TYR A 152 -5.83 -21.59 -25.57
C TYR A 152 -6.76 -21.25 -24.40
N VAL A 153 -7.83 -20.49 -24.66
CA VAL A 153 -8.73 -19.99 -23.63
C VAL A 153 -10.12 -20.56 -23.84
N THR A 154 -10.47 -21.55 -23.03
CA THR A 154 -11.80 -22.20 -23.05
C THR A 154 -12.83 -21.51 -22.15
N ASP A 155 -12.40 -20.72 -21.16
CA ASP A 155 -13.27 -19.89 -20.31
C ASP A 155 -12.46 -18.77 -19.64
N VAL A 156 -13.08 -17.60 -19.42
CA VAL A 156 -12.51 -16.47 -18.66
C VAL A 156 -13.54 -15.98 -17.67
N ASP A 157 -13.43 -16.45 -16.45
CA ASP A 157 -14.17 -15.93 -15.31
C ASP A 157 -13.36 -14.81 -14.66
N VAL A 158 -13.73 -13.55 -14.92
CA VAL A 158 -13.26 -12.41 -14.12
C VAL A 158 -14.23 -12.28 -12.94
N GLY A 159 -14.17 -13.28 -12.07
CA GLY A 159 -15.03 -13.40 -10.90
C GLY A 159 -14.89 -12.21 -9.96
N ASP A 160 -16.05 -11.85 -9.41
CA ASP A 160 -16.36 -10.75 -8.50
C ASP A 160 -15.32 -10.48 -7.40
N ALA A 161 -15.27 -9.21 -6.99
CA ALA A 161 -14.29 -8.61 -6.08
C ALA A 161 -14.00 -9.46 -4.84
N SER A 162 -12.88 -10.20 -4.83
CA SER A 162 -12.33 -10.79 -3.61
C SER A 162 -10.79 -10.80 -3.58
N VAL A 163 -10.27 -9.82 -2.86
CA VAL A 163 -9.14 -9.85 -1.90
C VAL A 163 -7.91 -10.72 -2.21
N GLU A 164 -6.77 -10.02 -2.28
CA GLU A 164 -5.37 -10.44 -2.04
C GLU A 164 -4.91 -11.82 -2.53
N GLY A 165 -4.25 -11.84 -3.69
CA GLY A 165 -3.40 -12.96 -4.10
C GLY A 165 -3.06 -12.94 -5.58
N ILE A 166 -1.87 -13.41 -5.93
CA ILE A 166 -1.49 -13.68 -7.32
C ILE A 166 -2.33 -14.87 -7.80
N VAL A 167 -3.29 -14.63 -8.70
CA VAL A 167 -4.05 -15.68 -9.37
C VAL A 167 -3.16 -16.26 -10.47
N TYR A 168 -2.68 -17.49 -10.28
CA TYR A 168 -2.03 -18.25 -11.34
C TYR A 168 -3.10 -18.98 -12.15
N VAL A 169 -3.19 -18.69 -13.46
CA VAL A 169 -3.97 -19.51 -14.39
C VAL A 169 -3.23 -20.84 -14.55
N THR A 170 -3.80 -21.92 -14.04
CA THR A 170 -3.24 -23.26 -14.23
C THR A 170 -3.65 -23.75 -15.60
N VAL A 171 -2.71 -23.77 -16.55
CA VAL A 171 -2.89 -24.48 -17.83
C VAL A 171 -2.59 -25.95 -17.56
N ASN A 172 -3.64 -26.76 -17.44
CA ASN A 172 -3.47 -28.21 -17.57
C ASN A 172 -3.34 -28.51 -19.06
N ILE A 173 -2.15 -28.97 -19.47
CA ILE A 173 -1.90 -29.57 -20.78
C ILE A 173 -2.69 -30.87 -20.88
#